data_AF-A0A7D7L9M1-F1
#
_entry.id   AF-A0A7D7L9M1-F1
#
_cell.length_a   1.000
_cell.length_b   1.000
_cell.length_c   1.000
_cell.angle_alpha   90.00
_cell.angle_beta   90.00
_cell.angle_gamma   90.00
#
_symmetry.space_group_name_H-M   'P 1'
#
loop_
_entity.id
_entity.type
_entity.pdbx_description
1 polymer ?
#
loop_
_entity_poly.entity_id
_entity_poly.type
_entity_poly.pdbx_seq_one_letter_code
_entity_poly.pdbx_strand_id
1 'polypeptide(L)'
;MKIVASVLSVLRPVRVLVVAFTCALLLFSNAFPAFAMDSYQSNPTEGTTQLLDIQRKTDEAAKEPPQGLKKVQKESNQGLNEVQGAADIDKQKRPENSQGATSVEENVKNLLEKVTGK
;
A
#
# COMPACT_ATOMS: atom_id res chain seq x y z
N MET A 1 12.54 -37.88 -43.16
CA MET A 1 11.88 -36.56 -43.32
C MET A 1 10.43 -36.49 -42.81
N LYS A 2 9.65 -37.58 -42.74
CA LYS A 2 8.24 -37.53 -42.28
C LYS A 2 8.07 -37.19 -40.78
N ILE A 3 8.97 -37.68 -39.93
CA ILE A 3 8.89 -37.50 -38.46
C ILE A 3 9.15 -36.03 -38.05
N VAL A 4 10.19 -35.41 -38.62
CA VAL A 4 10.53 -34.00 -38.38
C VAL A 4 9.45 -33.04 -38.89
N ALA A 5 8.80 -33.33 -40.02
CA ALA A 5 7.69 -32.52 -40.52
C ALA A 5 6.44 -32.61 -39.62
N SER A 6 6.18 -33.79 -39.03
CA SER A 6 5.06 -33.97 -38.09
C SER A 6 5.29 -33.24 -36.77
N VAL A 7 6.53 -33.23 -36.24
CA VAL A 7 6.90 -32.49 -35.03
C VAL A 7 6.80 -30.98 -35.25
N LEU A 8 7.25 -30.46 -36.40
CA LEU A 8 7.11 -29.05 -36.77
C LEU A 8 5.65 -28.62 -36.94
N SER A 9 4.78 -29.54 -37.40
CA SER A 9 3.35 -29.30 -37.55
C SER A 9 2.63 -29.16 -36.21
N VAL A 10 3.05 -29.92 -35.18
CA VAL A 10 2.51 -29.85 -33.81
C VAL A 10 3.04 -28.64 -33.02
N LEU A 11 4.24 -28.15 -33.35
CA LEU A 11 4.83 -26.97 -32.70
C LEU A 11 4.03 -25.67 -32.91
N ARG A 12 3.34 -25.53 -34.06
CA ARG A 12 2.53 -24.35 -34.37
C ARG A 12 1.28 -24.20 -33.47
N PRO A 13 0.40 -25.21 -33.33
CA PRO A 13 -0.75 -25.13 -32.44
C PRO A 13 -0.34 -25.06 -30.96
N VAL A 14 0.73 -25.76 -30.56
CA VAL A 14 1.25 -25.69 -29.17
C VAL A 14 1.67 -24.27 -28.82
N ARG A 15 2.34 -23.55 -29.73
CA ARG A 15 2.72 -22.15 -29.51
C ARG A 15 1.50 -21.24 -29.31
N VAL A 16 0.44 -21.43 -30.10
CA VAL A 16 -0.81 -20.67 -29.94
C VAL A 16 -1.47 -20.96 -28.60
N LEU A 17 -1.47 -22.24 -28.18
CA LEU A 17 -2.01 -22.67 -26.90
C LEU A 17 -1.26 -22.03 -25.73
N VAL A 18 0.07 -22.05 -25.76
CA VAL A 18 0.92 -21.41 -24.73
C VAL A 18 0.65 -19.91 -24.66
N VAL A 19 0.59 -19.22 -25.81
CA VAL A 19 0.31 -17.78 -25.85
C VAL A 19 -1.07 -17.47 -25.27
N ALA A 20 -2.10 -18.20 -25.68
CA ALA A 20 -3.45 -18.03 -25.15
C ALA A 20 -3.51 -18.25 -23.63
N PHE A 21 -2.80 -19.27 -23.13
CA PHE A 21 -2.72 -19.56 -21.70
C PHE A 21 -1.99 -18.45 -20.93
N THR A 22 -0.88 -17.92 -21.45
CA THR A 22 -0.16 -16.80 -20.84
C THR A 22 -1.00 -15.52 -20.83
N CYS A 23 -1.75 -15.23 -21.90
CA CYS A 23 -2.65 -14.08 -21.94
C CYS A 23 -3.80 -14.24 -20.95
N ALA A 24 -4.41 -15.43 -20.86
CA ALA A 24 -5.44 -15.71 -19.86
C ALA A 24 -4.89 -15.54 -18.43
N LEU A 25 -3.72 -16.09 -18.13
CA LEU A 25 -3.06 -15.93 -16.83
C LEU A 25 -2.83 -14.45 -16.52
N LEU A 26 -2.29 -13.65 -17.45
CA LEU A 26 -2.10 -12.21 -17.24
C LEU A 26 -3.42 -11.47 -16.96
N LEU A 27 -4.49 -11.79 -17.70
CA LEU A 27 -5.80 -11.16 -17.47
C LEU A 27 -6.39 -11.54 -16.11
N PHE A 28 -6.32 -12.82 -15.74
CA PHE A 28 -6.84 -13.29 -14.45
C PHE A 28 -5.95 -12.89 -13.26
N SER A 29 -4.63 -12.72 -13.45
CA SER A 29 -3.72 -12.20 -12.43
C SER A 29 -3.99 -10.74 -12.07
N ASN A 30 -4.61 -9.95 -12.95
CA ASN A 30 -5.02 -8.57 -12.66
C ASN A 30 -6.47 -8.47 -12.17
N ALA A 31 -7.27 -9.55 -12.27
CA ALA A 31 -8.67 -9.56 -11.87
C ALA A 31 -8.86 -9.72 -10.35
N PHE A 32 -7.83 -10.16 -9.63
CA PHE A 32 -7.81 -10.19 -8.17
C PHE A 32 -6.84 -9.11 -7.70
N PRO A 33 -7.34 -7.98 -7.15
CA PRO A 33 -6.49 -7.04 -6.43
C PRO A 33 -5.69 -7.82 -5.39
N ALA A 34 -4.41 -7.47 -5.22
CA ALA A 34 -3.59 -8.06 -4.19
C ALA A 34 -4.36 -8.05 -2.86
N PHE A 35 -4.52 -9.22 -2.22
CA PHE A 35 -5.22 -9.42 -0.94
C PHE A 35 -4.63 -8.62 0.25
N ALA A 36 -3.73 -7.67 -0.02
CA ALA A 36 -3.27 -6.66 0.93
C ALA A 36 -4.29 -5.53 1.15
N MET A 37 -5.40 -5.47 0.40
CA MET A 37 -6.43 -4.43 0.58
C MET A 37 -7.25 -4.57 1.88
N ASP A 38 -7.28 -5.73 2.53
CA ASP A 38 -8.08 -5.94 3.74
C ASP A 38 -7.47 -5.32 5.01
N SER A 39 -6.19 -4.93 5.00
CA SER A 39 -5.54 -4.42 6.21
C SER A 39 -5.75 -2.92 6.43
N TYR A 40 -6.01 -2.13 5.37
CA TYR A 40 -6.39 -0.72 5.48
C TYR A 40 -6.77 -0.13 4.10
N GLN A 41 -8.01 0.33 3.92
CA GLN A 41 -8.42 1.08 2.74
C GLN A 41 -8.35 2.58 3.05
N SER A 42 -7.25 3.25 2.67
CA SER A 42 -7.11 4.71 2.85
C SER A 42 -8.22 5.44 2.11
N ASN A 43 -8.85 6.43 2.74
CA ASN A 43 -9.85 7.24 2.04
C ASN A 43 -9.12 8.06 0.96
N PRO A 44 -9.52 7.98 -0.33
CA PRO A 44 -8.84 8.71 -1.41
C PRO A 44 -8.80 10.23 -1.19
N THR A 45 -9.68 10.77 -0.34
CA THR A 45 -9.75 12.19 0.01
C THR A 45 -8.81 12.60 1.16
N GLU A 46 -8.26 11.64 1.90
CA GLU A 46 -7.43 11.90 3.08
C GLU A 46 -6.12 12.61 2.73
N GLY A 47 -5.52 12.24 1.60
CA GLY A 47 -4.32 12.92 1.07
C GLY A 47 -4.60 14.36 0.64
N THR A 48 -5.73 14.62 -0.02
CA THR A 48 -6.14 15.99 -0.40
C THR A 48 -6.37 16.88 0.80
N THR A 49 -6.96 16.36 1.87
CA THR A 49 -7.17 17.12 3.12
C THR A 49 -5.83 17.53 3.75
N GLN A 50 -4.84 16.63 3.80
CA GLN A 50 -3.50 16.95 4.33
C GLN A 50 -2.80 18.06 3.52
N LEU A 51 -2.90 18.03 2.18
CA LEU A 51 -2.26 19.03 1.32
C LEU A 51 -2.83 20.43 1.53
N LEU A 52 -4.16 20.56 1.65
CA LEU A 52 -4.80 21.85 1.91
C LEU A 52 -4.39 22.42 3.26
N ASP A 53 -4.27 21.58 4.28
CA ASP A 53 -3.86 22.00 5.62
C ASP A 53 -2.38 22.41 5.68
N ILE A 54 -1.51 21.70 4.97
CA ILE A 54 -0.10 22.08 4.79
C ILE A 54 -0.02 23.44 4.11
N GLN A 55 -0.75 23.63 3.00
CA GLN A 55 -0.75 24.89 2.26
C GLN A 55 -1.23 26.05 3.13
N ARG A 56 -2.32 25.87 3.90
CA ARG A 56 -2.80 26.86 4.85
C ARG A 56 -1.73 27.24 5.88
N LYS A 57 -1.05 26.26 6.49
CA LYS A 57 0.03 26.51 7.46
C LYS A 57 1.23 27.23 6.83
N THR A 58 1.59 26.88 5.59
CA THR A 58 2.64 27.57 4.84
C THR A 58 2.27 29.02 4.57
N ASP A 59 1.04 29.29 4.15
CA ASP A 59 0.55 30.65 3.89
C ASP A 59 0.47 31.49 5.17
N GLU A 60 0.10 30.89 6.31
CA GLU A 60 0.16 31.53 7.63
C GLU A 60 1.60 31.87 8.02
N ALA A 61 2.53 30.92 7.87
CA ALA A 61 3.94 31.13 8.19
C ALA A 61 4.61 32.19 7.29
N ALA A 62 4.20 32.30 6.03
CA ALA A 62 4.70 33.30 5.09
C ALA A 62 4.24 34.73 5.44
N LYS A 63 3.12 34.87 6.17
CA LYS A 63 2.57 36.17 6.60
C LYS A 63 3.14 36.64 7.95
N GLU A 64 3.72 35.73 8.73
CA GLU A 64 4.36 36.06 10.00
C GLU A 64 5.84 36.44 9.82
N PRO A 65 6.39 37.33 10.66
CA PRO A 65 7.84 37.51 10.74
C PRO A 65 8.52 36.17 11.10
N PRO A 66 9.81 35.98 10.76
CA PRO A 66 10.53 34.73 10.99
C PRO A 66 10.26 34.20 12.38
N GLN A 67 9.78 32.96 12.46
CA GLN A 67 9.38 32.36 13.73
C GLN A 67 10.58 32.38 14.69
N GLY A 68 10.41 33.04 15.84
CA GLY A 68 11.46 33.12 16.83
C GLY A 68 11.83 31.73 17.37
N LEU A 69 13.12 31.54 17.70
CA LEU A 69 13.67 30.27 18.22
C LEU A 69 12.83 29.66 19.35
N LYS A 70 12.22 30.49 20.19
CA LYS A 70 11.37 30.06 21.31
C LYS A 70 10.06 29.40 20.86
N LYS A 71 9.46 29.83 19.74
CA LYS A 71 8.24 29.24 19.16
C LYS A 71 8.58 27.90 18.52
N VAL A 72 9.63 27.88 17.69
CA VAL A 72 10.14 26.66 17.04
C VAL A 72 10.48 25.60 18.09
N GLN A 73 11.25 25.96 19.11
CA GLN A 73 11.63 25.02 20.16
C GLN A 73 10.45 24.55 21.02
N LYS A 74 9.43 25.39 21.22
CA LYS A 74 8.21 24.97 21.92
C LYS A 74 7.43 23.94 21.09
N GLU A 75 7.27 24.16 19.79
CA GLU A 75 6.52 23.25 18.91
C GLU A 75 7.30 21.94 18.65
N SER A 76 8.62 22.00 18.48
CA SER A 76 9.47 20.80 18.36
C SER A 76 9.45 19.92 19.63
N ASN A 77 9.25 20.51 20.81
CA ASN A 77 9.15 19.77 22.08
C ASN A 77 7.74 19.22 22.39
N GLN A 78 6.74 19.46 21.53
CA GLN A 78 5.35 19.07 21.81
C GLN A 78 5.02 17.60 21.50
N GLY A 79 5.94 16.80 20.95
CA GLY A 79 5.62 15.39 20.70
C GLY A 79 6.78 14.43 20.72
N LEU A 80 6.72 13.40 19.88
CA LEU A 80 7.48 12.15 20.04
C LEU A 80 9.00 12.35 19.92
N ASN A 81 9.43 13.30 19.11
CA ASN A 81 10.81 13.76 19.02
C ASN A 81 10.87 15.15 18.37
N GLU A 82 12.06 15.75 18.37
CA GLU A 82 12.29 17.12 17.89
C GLU A 82 12.05 17.30 16.38
N VAL A 83 12.15 16.21 15.61
CA VAL A 83 11.97 16.18 14.15
C VAL A 83 10.49 16.04 13.77
N GLN A 84 9.74 15.21 14.48
CA GLN A 84 8.34 14.90 14.18
C GLN A 84 7.35 15.76 15.00
N GLY A 85 7.81 16.36 16.10
CA GLY A 85 6.95 17.11 17.01
C GLY A 85 5.73 16.29 17.41
N ALA A 86 4.56 16.94 17.49
CA ALA A 86 3.27 16.31 17.77
C ALA A 86 2.53 15.79 16.52
N ALA A 87 3.20 15.70 15.36
CA ALA A 87 2.55 15.40 14.10
C ALA A 87 1.75 14.08 14.16
N ASP A 88 0.42 14.21 13.98
CA ASP A 88 -0.55 13.13 13.90
C ASP A 88 -0.35 12.04 14.98
N ILE A 89 0.04 12.45 16.20
CA ILE A 89 0.37 11.54 17.30
C ILE A 89 -0.80 10.63 17.70
N ASP A 90 -2.01 11.14 17.49
CA ASP A 90 -3.31 10.50 17.69
C ASP A 90 -3.65 9.49 16.57
N LYS A 91 -3.08 9.67 15.37
CA LYS A 91 -3.23 8.73 14.25
C LYS A 91 -2.18 7.63 14.24
N GLN A 92 -1.12 7.76 15.05
CA GLN A 92 -0.11 6.70 15.17
C GLN A 92 -0.69 5.45 15.84
N LYS A 93 -0.34 4.29 15.28
CA LYS A 93 -0.69 2.99 15.85
C LYS A 93 0.17 2.73 17.08
N ARG A 94 -0.50 2.52 18.20
CA ARG A 94 0.04 2.21 19.52
C ARG A 94 -0.58 0.91 20.02
N PRO A 95 0.10 0.19 20.93
CA PRO A 95 -0.45 -1.02 21.53
C PRO A 95 -1.85 -0.79 22.11
N GLU A 96 -2.11 0.41 22.67
CA GLU A 96 -3.40 0.73 23.29
C GLU A 96 -4.54 1.01 22.30
N ASN A 97 -4.27 1.30 21.03
CA ASN A 97 -5.30 1.64 20.02
C ASN A 97 -5.28 0.70 18.79
N SER A 98 -4.54 -0.41 18.88
CA SER A 98 -4.28 -1.35 17.78
C SER A 98 -4.54 -2.82 18.15
N GLN A 99 -5.25 -3.09 19.24
CA GLN A 99 -5.53 -4.46 19.71
C GLN A 99 -6.43 -5.26 18.75
N GLY A 100 -7.18 -4.58 17.89
CA GLY A 100 -7.99 -5.21 16.84
C GLY A 100 -7.29 -5.31 15.47
N ALA A 101 -6.02 -4.93 15.38
CA ALA A 101 -5.28 -5.01 14.12
C ALA A 101 -4.83 -6.46 13.87
N THR A 102 -5.22 -7.01 12.71
CA THR A 102 -4.81 -8.35 12.29
C THR A 102 -3.30 -8.38 12.10
N SER A 103 -2.63 -9.26 12.84
CA SER A 103 -1.18 -9.42 12.70
C SER A 103 -0.83 -10.01 11.33
N VAL A 104 0.42 -9.81 10.90
CA VAL A 104 0.92 -10.44 9.66
C VAL A 104 0.83 -11.96 9.76
N GLU A 105 1.11 -12.52 10.93
CA GLU A 105 0.98 -13.95 11.21
C GLU A 105 -0.47 -14.44 11.05
N GLU A 106 -1.44 -13.70 11.60
CA GLU A 106 -2.86 -14.02 11.51
C GLU A 106 -3.38 -13.91 10.07
N ASN A 107 -2.91 -12.94 9.29
CA ASN A 107 -3.20 -12.86 7.85
C ASN A 107 -2.63 -14.05 7.08
N VAL A 108 -1.39 -14.46 7.38
CA VAL A 108 -0.77 -15.63 6.75
C VAL A 108 -1.52 -16.90 7.13
N LYS A 109 -1.93 -17.04 8.40
CA LYS A 109 -2.70 -18.19 8.88
C LYS A 109 -4.08 -18.26 8.22
N ASN A 110 -4.82 -17.16 8.16
CA ASN A 110 -6.11 -17.08 7.48
C ASN A 110 -6.00 -17.42 5.98
N LEU A 111 -4.93 -16.97 5.32
CA LEU A 111 -4.63 -17.33 3.93
C LEU A 111 -4.37 -18.83 3.78
N LEU A 112 -3.55 -19.40 4.66
CA LEU A 112 -3.23 -20.83 4.66
C LEU A 112 -4.48 -21.68 4.92
N GLU A 113 -5.31 -21.36 5.90
CA GLU A 113 -6.59 -22.04 6.18
C GLU A 113 -7.52 -21.97 4.96
N LYS A 114 -7.66 -20.79 4.33
CA LYS A 114 -8.50 -20.58 3.14
C LYS A 114 -8.02 -21.35 1.90
N VAL A 115 -6.71 -21.55 1.74
CA VAL A 115 -6.12 -22.30 0.62
C VAL A 115 -6.09 -23.81 0.88
N THR A 116 -5.93 -24.23 2.14
CA THR A 116 -5.82 -25.64 2.52
C THR A 116 -7.15 -26.28 2.93
N GLY A 117 -8.20 -25.49 3.15
CA GLY A 117 -9.55 -25.98 3.45
C GLY A 117 -9.70 -26.60 4.85
N LYS A 118 -8.83 -26.21 5.78
CA LYS A 118 -8.93 -26.50 7.21
C LYS A 118 -9.05 -25.22 7.99
#